data_AF-D5DGY2-F1
#
_entry.id   AF-D5DGY2-F1
#
_cell.length_a   1.000
_cell.length_b   1.000
_cell.length_c   1.000
_cell.angle_alpha   90.00
_cell.angle_beta   90.00
_cell.angle_gamma   90.00
#
_symmetry.space_group_name_H-M   'P 1'
#
loop_
_entity.id
_entity.type
_entity.pdbx_description
1 polymer ?
#
loop_
_entity_poly.entity_id
_entity_poly.type
_entity_poly.pdbx_seq_one_letter_code
_entity_poly.pdbx_strand_id
1 'polypeptide(L)' 'MHSQMKLSAAQFRILVIFNSLGDTILVVPGSLTADSKQEAWIPAILGVGVGVLLVWMYIKLSSLYPNKTLIELNEAILGK' A
#
# COMPACT_ATOMS: atom_id res chain seq x y z
N MET A 1 -3.56 -30.41 -11.96
CA MET A 1 -3.66 -29.61 -10.72
C MET A 1 -2.68 -28.46 -10.82
N HIS A 2 -3.14 -27.21 -10.97
CA HIS A 2 -2.27 -26.04 -10.88
C HIS A 2 -1.80 -25.91 -9.43
N SER A 3 -0.52 -26.12 -9.15
CA SER A 3 0.04 -25.82 -7.83
C SER A 3 0.03 -24.29 -7.66
N GLN A 4 -0.77 -23.80 -6.72
CA GLN A 4 -0.75 -22.40 -6.35
C GLN A 4 0.61 -22.10 -5.72
N MET A 5 1.47 -21.37 -6.44
CA MET A 5 2.77 -20.96 -5.93
C MET A 5 2.55 -19.98 -4.79
N LYS A 6 2.82 -20.42 -3.56
CA LYS A 6 2.72 -19.57 -2.37
C LYS A 6 4.04 -18.83 -2.17
N LEU A 7 3.98 -17.50 -2.15
CA LEU A 7 5.12 -16.65 -1.81
C LEU A 7 5.37 -16.67 -0.29
N SER A 8 6.63 -16.76 0.10
CA SER A 8 7.04 -16.50 1.48
C SER A 8 6.83 -15.01 1.82
N ALA A 9 6.61 -14.70 3.11
CA ALA A 9 6.47 -13.32 3.58
C ALA A 9 7.67 -12.44 3.16
N ALA A 10 8.89 -12.99 3.16
CA ALA A 10 10.08 -12.26 2.72
C ALA A 10 10.05 -11.96 1.21
N GLN A 11 9.63 -12.93 0.38
CA GLN A 11 9.52 -12.75 -1.06
C GLN A 11 8.44 -11.74 -1.42
N PHE A 12 7.28 -11.82 -0.74
CA PHE A 12 6.21 -10.85 -0.89
C PHE A 12 6.65 -9.44 -0.46
N ARG A 13 7.37 -9.32 0.66
CA ARG A 13 7.93 -8.03 1.10
C ARG A 13 8.84 -7.41 0.04
N ILE A 14 9.76 -8.19 -0.53
CA ILE A 14 10.65 -7.73 -1.60
C ILE A 14 9.83 -7.27 -2.81
N LEU A 15 8.84 -8.06 -3.24
CA LEU A 15 7.97 -7.73 -4.36
C LEU A 15 7.23 -6.40 -4.14
N VAL A 16 6.64 -6.21 -2.95
CA VAL A 16 5.91 -4.97 -2.61
C VAL A 16 6.85 -3.77 -2.59
N ILE A 17 8.06 -3.89 -2.04
CA ILE A 17 9.05 -2.80 -2.04
C ILE A 17 9.40 -2.39 -3.47
N PHE A 18 9.79 -3.33 -4.33
CA PHE A 18 10.15 -3.03 -5.71
C PHE A 18 8.98 -2.47 -6.52
N ASN A 19 7.77 -3.01 -6.34
CA ASN A 19 6.56 -2.49 -6.97
C ASN A 19 6.26 -1.05 -6.54
N SER A 20 6.44 -0.74 -5.25
CA SER A 20 6.10 0.59 -4.71
C SER A 20 7.10 1.67 -5.10
N LEU A 21 8.38 1.28 -5.26
CA LEU A 21 9.46 2.22 -5.58
C LEU A 21 9.56 2.59 -7.07
N GLY A 22 8.94 1.80 -7.96
CA GLY A 22 9.02 1.88 -9.43
C GLY A 22 9.41 3.24 -10.01
N ASP A 23 8.41 4.05 -10.37
CA ASP A 23 8.59 5.44 -10.83
C ASP A 23 8.52 6.45 -9.67
N THR A 24 7.84 6.09 -8.59
CA THR A 24 7.64 6.90 -7.39
C THR A 24 8.93 7.52 -6.85
N ILE A 25 10.04 6.77 -6.82
CA ILE A 25 11.32 7.27 -6.26
C ILE A 25 11.93 8.41 -7.09
N LEU A 26 11.62 8.49 -8.38
CA LEU A 26 12.14 9.51 -9.29
C LEU A 26 11.31 10.79 -9.25
N VAL A 27 9.99 10.67 -9.08
CA VAL A 27 9.04 11.79 -9.23
C VAL A 27 8.69 12.46 -7.89
N VAL A 28 8.53 11.67 -6.82
CA VAL A 28 8.01 12.18 -5.55
C VAL A 28 8.95 13.19 -4.88
N PRO A 29 10.28 12.99 -4.78
CA PRO A 29 11.15 13.98 -4.14
C PRO A 29 11.19 15.33 -4.87
N GLY A 30 11.19 15.28 -6.20
CA GLY A 30 11.20 16.49 -7.04
C GLY A 30 9.91 17.29 -6.92
N SER A 31 8.76 16.62 -6.94
CA SER A 31 7.46 17.26 -6.74
C SER A 31 7.30 17.83 -5.32
N LEU A 32 7.70 17.07 -4.29
CA LEU A 32 7.62 17.53 -2.89
C LEU A 32 8.47 18.78 -2.63
N THR A 33 9.68 18.83 -3.20
CA THR A 33 10.61 19.95 -3.00
C THR A 33 10.27 21.16 -3.87
N ALA A 34 9.67 20.95 -5.04
CA ALA A 34 9.15 22.04 -5.88
C ALA A 34 8.05 22.82 -5.15
N ASP A 35 7.13 22.12 -4.49
CA ASP A 35 5.98 22.75 -3.83
C ASP A 35 6.32 23.27 -2.42
N SER A 36 7.15 22.55 -1.65
CA SER A 36 7.38 22.84 -0.22
C SER A 36 8.79 23.36 0.12
N LYS A 37 9.68 23.55 -0.88
CA LYS A 37 11.07 23.97 -0.71
C LYS A 37 11.79 23.22 0.44
N GLN A 38 12.00 23.87 1.59
CA GLN A 38 12.70 23.32 2.76
C GLN A 38 11.82 22.51 3.72
N GLU A 39 10.50 22.66 3.65
CA GLU A 39 9.55 22.01 4.57
C GLU A 39 8.95 20.72 4.01
N ALA A 40 9.51 20.18 2.93
CA ALA A 40 9.05 18.97 2.26
C ALA A 40 9.04 17.71 3.17
N TRP A 41 9.77 17.75 4.28
CA TRP A 41 9.81 16.65 5.25
C TRP A 41 8.46 16.45 5.98
N ILE A 42 7.68 17.51 6.23
CA ILE A 42 6.36 17.39 6.90
C ILE A 42 5.34 16.68 6.00
N PRO A 43 5.12 17.11 4.74
CA PRO A 43 4.28 16.36 3.80
C PRO A 43 4.76 14.93 3.58
N ALA A 44 6.07 14.68 3.56
CA ALA A 44 6.62 13.33 3.44
C ALA A 44 6.20 12.43 4.61
N ILE A 45 6.36 12.91 5.85
CA ILE A 45 5.98 12.17 7.06
C ILE A 45 4.47 11.95 7.09
N LEU A 46 3.67 12.96 6.76
CA LEU A 46 2.22 12.84 6.70
C LEU A 46 1.79 11.81 5.64
N GLY A 47 2.38 11.84 4.45
CA GLY A 47 2.12 10.87 3.39
C GLY A 47 2.42 9.43 3.82
N VAL A 48 3.56 9.22 4.48
CA VAL A 48 3.92 7.90 5.05
C VAL A 48 2.93 7.50 6.14
N GLY A 49 2.55 8.42 7.03
CA GLY A 49 1.58 8.16 8.10
C GLY A 49 0.22 7.72 7.58
N VAL A 50 -0.32 8.43 6.58
CA VAL A 50 -1.57 8.07 5.90
C VAL A 50 -1.45 6.72 5.21
N GLY A 51 -0.33 6.46 4.51
CA GLY A 51 -0.07 5.17 3.87
C GLY A 51 -0.06 4.01 4.85
N VAL A 52 0.60 4.16 6.01
CA VAL A 52 0.61 3.14 7.08
C VAL A 52 -0.79 2.92 7.66
N LEU A 53 -1.57 3.99 7.85
CA LEU A 53 -2.96 3.89 8.33
C LEU A 53 -3.82 3.08 7.36
N LEU A 54 -3.69 3.33 6.06
CA LEU A 54 -4.40 2.57 5.03
C LEU A 54 -3.98 1.09 5.01
N VAL A 55 -2.67 0.79 5.07
CA VAL A 55 -2.18 -0.59 5.14
C VAL A 55 -2.74 -1.30 6.38
N TRP A 56 -2.73 -0.63 7.53
CA TRP A 56 -3.33 -1.17 8.76
C TRP A 56 -4.82 -1.46 8.59
N MET A 57 -5.58 -0.55 7.98
CA MET A 57 -6.99 -0.75 7.68
C MET A 57 -7.21 -1.99 6.80
N TYR A 58 -6.44 -2.16 5.72
CA TYR A 58 -6.54 -3.34 4.85
C TYR A 58 -6.18 -4.65 5.56
N ILE A 59 -5.17 -4.64 6.44
CA ILE A 59 -4.82 -5.81 7.26
C ILE A 59 -5.98 -6.17 8.19
N LYS A 60 -6.57 -5.19 8.88
CA LYS A 60 -7.72 -5.43 9.75
C LYS A 60 -8.90 -5.98 8.96
N LEU A 61 -9.18 -5.44 7.78
CA LEU A 61 -10.29 -5.86 6.96
C LEU A 61 -10.13 -7.28 6.41
N SER A 62 -8.93 -7.63 5.95
CA SER A 62 -8.62 -8.99 5.51
C SER A 62 -8.70 -10.02 6.65
N SER A 63 -8.42 -9.60 7.90
CA SER A 63 -8.60 -10.45 9.08
C SER A 63 -10.06 -10.66 9.49
N LEU A 64 -10.93 -9.67 9.25
CA LEU A 64 -12.37 -9.74 9.56
C LEU A 64 -13.14 -10.57 8.54
N TYR A 65 -12.71 -10.56 7.28
CA TYR A 65 -13.35 -11.28 6.17
C TYR A 65 -12.35 -12.24 5.50
N PRO A 66 -11.91 -13.29 6.20
CA PRO A 66 -10.98 -14.25 5.63
C PRO A 66 -11.61 -14.93 4.41
N ASN A 67 -10.82 -15.07 3.33
CA ASN A 67 -11.21 -15.68 2.05
C ASN A 67 -12.16 -14.87 1.14
N LYS A 68 -12.38 -13.58 1.40
CA LYS A 68 -13.01 -12.68 0.42
C LYS A 68 -11.95 -11.95 -0.40
N THR A 69 -12.18 -11.84 -1.70
CA THR A 69 -11.42 -10.97 -2.60
C THR A 69 -11.73 -9.50 -2.30
N LEU A 70 -10.88 -8.57 -2.75
CA LEU A 70 -11.13 -7.13 -2.58
C LEU A 70 -12.49 -6.68 -3.15
N ILE A 71 -12.96 -7.33 -4.23
CA ILE A 71 -14.25 -7.03 -4.84
C ILE A 71 -15.38 -7.48 -3.89
N GLU A 72 -15.35 -8.73 -3.45
CA GLU A 72 -16.34 -9.28 -2.51
C GLU A 72 -16.33 -8.57 -1.15
N LEU A 73 -15.17 -8.05 -0.75
CA LEU A 73 -15.00 -7.25 0.47
C LEU A 73 -15.74 -5.91 0.34
N ASN A 74 -15.57 -5.22 -0.80
CA ASN A 74 -16.27 -3.97 -1.07
C ASN A 74 -17.78 -4.18 -1.13
N GLU A 75 -18.25 -5.21 -1.83
CA GLU A 75 -19.68 -5.56 -1.89
C GLU A 75 -20.25 -5.87 -0.49
N ALA A 76 -19.50 -6.57 0.35
CA ALA A 76 -19.95 -6.94 1.69
C ALA A 76 -20.03 -5.76 2.67
N ILE A 77 -19.19 -4.74 2.50
CA ILE A 77 -19.07 -3.62 3.45
C ILE A 77 -19.85 -2.40 2.98
N LEU A 78 -19.69 -2.02 1.71
CA LEU A 78 -20.26 -0.80 1.15
C LEU A 78 -21.66 -1.02 0.56
N GLY A 79 -22.06 -2.29 0.40
CA GLY A 79 -23.20 -2.63 -0.43
C GLY A 79 -22.85 -2.49 -1.92
N LYS A 80 -23.83 -2.78 -2.77
CA LYS A 80 -23.68 -2.69 -4.22
C LYS A 80 -23.62 -1.25 -4.70
#